data_AF-A0A2N2DRE6-F1
#
_entry.id   AF-A0A2N2DRE6-F1
#
_cell.length_a   1.000
_cell.length_b   1.000
_cell.length_c   1.000
_cell.angle_alpha   90.00
_cell.angle_beta   90.00
_cell.angle_gamma   90.00
#
_symmetry.space_group_name_H-M   'P 1'
#
loop_
_entity.id
_entity.type
_entity.pdbx_description
1 polymer ?
#
loop_
_entity_poly.entity_id
_entity_poly.type
_entity_poly.pdbx_seq_one_letter_code
_entity_poly.pdbx_strand_id
1 'polypeptide(L)'
;MSKVDRTKENLEKCICMTCPSYAFACKKRSLTSNVILTMVGTDYRIHAEAMFCAYEESHCIDEEKGCICADCEVHKEYQLEKGYFCVAAGGK
;
A
#
# COMPACT_ATOMS: atom_id res chain seq x y z
N MET A 1 -14.12 5.43 -6.80
CA MET A 1 -12.76 5.44 -6.24
C MET A 1 -11.79 5.73 -7.36
N SER A 2 -11.06 6.83 -7.25
CA SER A 2 -9.90 7.11 -8.09
C SER A 2 -8.89 5.98 -7.84
N LYS A 3 -8.65 5.12 -8.83
CA LYS A 3 -7.63 4.08 -8.72
C LYS A 3 -6.29 4.75 -8.98
N VAL A 4 -5.38 4.71 -8.01
CA VAL A 4 -4.03 5.27 -8.19
C VAL A 4 -3.23 4.35 -9.12
N ASP A 5 -2.52 4.96 -10.06
CA ASP A 5 -1.65 4.22 -10.98
C ASP A 5 -0.46 3.60 -10.25
N ARG A 6 -0.15 2.35 -10.59
CA ARG A 6 0.98 1.59 -10.01
C ARG A 6 2.29 1.98 -10.70
N THR A 7 2.76 3.19 -10.44
CA THR A 7 4.03 3.72 -10.94
C THR A 7 5.11 3.66 -9.87
N LYS A 8 6.38 3.64 -10.29
CA LYS A 8 7.52 3.70 -9.35
C LYS A 8 7.48 4.98 -8.50
N GLU A 9 7.09 6.10 -9.09
CA GLU A 9 6.94 7.38 -8.40
C GLU A 9 5.89 7.31 -7.27
N ASN A 10 4.69 6.78 -7.57
CA ASN A 10 3.63 6.64 -6.57
C ASN A 10 4.03 5.64 -5.46
N LEU A 11 4.82 4.62 -5.79
CA LEU A 11 5.36 3.67 -4.83
C LEU A 11 6.32 4.33 -3.84
N GLU A 12 7.21 5.20 -4.33
CA GLU A 12 8.20 5.92 -3.52
C GLU A 12 7.57 6.99 -2.62
N LYS A 13 6.46 7.60 -3.05
CA LYS A 13 5.67 8.56 -2.25
C LYS A 13 4.82 7.91 -1.16
N CYS A 14 4.63 6.60 -1.21
CA CYS A 14 3.79 5.89 -0.25
C CYS A 14 4.53 5.50 1.03
N ILE A 15 3.85 5.68 2.16
CA ILE A 15 4.38 5.37 3.51
C ILE A 15 3.76 4.11 4.12
N CYS A 16 3.11 3.25 3.33
CA CYS A 16 2.32 2.14 3.89
C CYS A 16 3.15 1.14 4.71
N MET A 17 4.44 1.01 4.40
CA MET A 17 5.38 0.15 5.14
C MET A 17 5.69 0.64 6.57
N THR A 18 5.35 1.89 6.90
CA THR A 18 5.52 2.47 8.24
C THR A 18 4.23 2.46 9.06
N CYS A 19 3.12 1.98 8.48
CA CYS A 19 1.85 1.82 9.17
C CYS A 19 2.02 0.97 10.44
N PRO A 20 1.50 1.39 11.61
CA PRO A 20 1.63 0.66 12.87
C PRO A 20 1.11 -0.79 12.81
N SER A 21 0.05 -1.01 12.03
CA SER A 21 -0.54 -2.33 11.76
C SER A 21 0.33 -3.20 10.85
N TYR A 22 1.32 -2.61 10.18
CA TYR A 22 2.27 -3.30 9.33
C TYR A 22 3.41 -3.93 10.17
N ALA A 23 3.07 -5.05 10.82
CA ALA A 23 3.95 -5.76 11.73
C ALA A 23 5.22 -6.30 11.04
N PHE A 24 6.21 -6.70 11.84
CA PHE A 24 7.49 -7.21 11.35
C PHE A 24 7.36 -8.45 10.44
N ALA A 25 6.36 -9.30 10.69
CA ALA A 25 6.05 -10.44 9.82
C ALA A 25 5.65 -9.99 8.40
N CYS A 26 4.86 -8.92 8.29
CA CYS A 26 4.49 -8.34 7.00
C CYS A 26 5.69 -7.74 6.27
N LYS A 27 6.55 -7.02 6.99
CA LYS A 27 7.81 -6.48 6.43
C LYS A 27 8.67 -7.59 5.82
N LYS A 28 8.79 -8.76 6.47
CA LYS A 28 9.55 -9.90 5.91
C LYS A 28 8.89 -10.51 4.68
N ARG A 29 7.56 -10.72 4.71
CA ARG A 29 6.81 -11.34 3.62
C ARG A 29 6.82 -10.46 2.37
N SER A 30 6.67 -9.15 2.57
CA SER A 30 6.75 -8.14 1.52
C SER A 30 8.15 -7.91 1.00
N LEU A 31 9.21 -8.15 1.77
CA LEU A 31 10.59 -8.04 1.27
C LEU A 31 10.78 -8.87 -0.01
N THR A 32 10.25 -10.09 -0.03
CA THR A 32 10.23 -10.96 -1.21
C THR A 32 9.46 -10.34 -2.38
N SER A 33 8.23 -9.85 -2.16
CA SER A 33 7.43 -9.21 -3.22
C SER A 33 8.04 -7.91 -3.73
N ASN A 34 8.60 -7.08 -2.85
CA ASN A 34 9.23 -5.80 -3.21
C ASN A 34 10.57 -6.01 -3.93
N VAL A 35 11.34 -7.04 -3.57
CA VAL A 35 12.54 -7.46 -4.31
C VAL A 35 12.15 -7.93 -5.71
N ILE A 36 11.08 -8.71 -5.86
CA ILE A 36 10.58 -9.11 -7.18
C ILE A 36 10.10 -7.87 -7.96
N LEU A 37 9.40 -6.92 -7.34
CA LEU A 37 8.97 -5.68 -7.98
C LEU A 37 10.15 -4.84 -8.50
N THR A 38 11.27 -4.82 -7.76
CA THR A 38 12.49 -4.11 -8.17
C THR A 38 13.31 -4.88 -9.21
N MET A 39 13.25 -6.21 -9.23
CA MET A 39 13.99 -7.06 -10.18
C MET A 39 13.26 -7.30 -11.50
N VAL A 40 11.94 -7.46 -11.48
CA VAL A 40 11.10 -7.82 -12.66
C VAL A 40 10.47 -6.57 -13.29
N GLY A 41 10.59 -5.41 -12.63
CA GLY A 41 9.86 -4.20 -13.00
C GLY A 41 8.39 -4.27 -12.60
N THR A 42 7.62 -3.24 -12.98
CA THR A 42 6.19 -3.09 -12.68
C THR A 42 5.33 -4.11 -13.43
N ASP A 43 5.54 -5.40 -13.18
CA ASP A 43 4.58 -6.43 -13.56
C ASP A 43 3.35 -6.25 -12.65
N TYR A 44 2.28 -5.77 -13.25
CA TYR A 44 0.99 -5.46 -12.61
C TYR A 44 0.32 -6.67 -11.95
N ARG A 45 0.89 -7.87 -12.06
CA ARG A 45 0.46 -9.09 -11.36
C ARG A 45 1.01 -9.20 -9.93
N ILE A 46 2.00 -8.39 -9.56
CA ILE A 46 2.61 -8.42 -8.24
C ILE A 46 1.92 -7.39 -7.33
N HIS A 47 1.39 -7.86 -6.20
CA HIS A 47 0.86 -6.99 -5.15
C HIS A 47 1.99 -6.15 -4.54
N ALA A 48 1.83 -4.83 -4.59
CA ALA A 48 2.76 -3.84 -4.05
C ALA A 48 2.31 -3.40 -2.65
N GLU A 49 2.77 -4.11 -1.63
CA GLU A 49 2.49 -3.80 -0.21
C GLU A 49 2.97 -2.40 0.19
N ALA A 50 3.91 -1.80 -0.53
CA ALA A 50 4.38 -0.45 -0.23
C ALA A 50 3.31 0.63 -0.49
N MET A 51 2.30 0.36 -1.32
CA MET A 51 1.28 1.36 -1.70
C MET A 51 -0.17 0.87 -1.56
N PHE A 52 -0.46 -0.22 -0.82
CA PHE A 52 -1.82 -0.78 -0.73
C PHE A 52 -2.88 0.31 -0.46
N CYS A 53 -2.58 1.25 0.45
CA CYS A 53 -3.43 2.39 0.79
C CYS A 53 -3.95 3.22 -0.40
N ALA A 54 -3.30 3.15 -1.55
CA ALA A 54 -3.62 3.92 -2.74
C ALA A 54 -4.48 3.14 -3.76
N TYR A 55 -4.54 1.81 -3.71
CA TYR A 55 -5.15 1.03 -4.79
C TYR A 55 -5.89 -0.25 -4.38
N GLU A 56 -5.54 -0.93 -3.28
CA GLU A 56 -6.23 -2.14 -2.80
C GLU A 56 -5.93 -2.47 -1.32
N GLU A 57 -6.51 -3.54 -0.78
CA GLU A 57 -6.20 -3.97 0.59
C GLU A 57 -4.81 -4.60 0.73
N SER A 58 -4.24 -4.55 1.94
CA SER A 58 -2.98 -5.28 2.18
C SER A 58 -3.27 -6.77 2.19
N HIS A 59 -2.41 -7.57 1.57
CA HIS A 59 -2.51 -9.03 1.66
C HIS A 59 -1.90 -9.59 2.97
N CYS A 60 -1.45 -8.71 3.86
CA CYS A 60 -0.82 -9.09 5.11
C CYS A 60 -1.47 -8.51 6.36
N ILE A 61 -2.06 -7.31 6.29
CA ILE A 61 -2.77 -6.70 7.43
C ILE A 61 -4.22 -7.18 7.43
N ASP A 62 -4.63 -7.84 8.51
CA ASP A 62 -6.01 -8.25 8.79
C ASP A 62 -6.61 -7.54 10.01
N GLU A 63 -5.79 -6.81 10.78
CA GLU A 63 -6.21 -6.11 11.98
C GLU A 63 -6.67 -4.66 11.69
N GLU A 64 -7.82 -4.27 12.24
CA GLU A 64 -8.33 -2.89 12.21
C GLU A 64 -7.61 -1.99 13.24
N LYS A 65 -6.28 -2.00 13.20
CA LYS A 65 -5.43 -1.06 13.94
C LYS A 65 -5.08 0.11 13.04
N GLY A 66 -4.96 1.30 13.63
CA GLY A 66 -4.85 2.57 12.89
C GLY A 66 -3.76 2.56 11.83
N CYS A 67 -4.15 2.85 10.59
CA CYS A 67 -3.22 3.04 9.49
C CYS A 67 -3.13 4.52 9.11
N ILE A 68 -1.92 4.94 8.77
CA ILE A 68 -1.57 6.33 8.46
C ILE A 68 -1.73 6.64 6.96
N CYS A 69 -2.64 5.95 6.27
CA CYS A 69 -2.80 6.10 4.82
C CYS A 69 -3.16 7.55 4.43
N ALA A 70 -3.93 8.26 5.25
CA ALA A 70 -4.30 9.66 5.01
C ALA A 70 -3.10 10.63 5.05
N ASP A 71 -2.00 10.22 5.69
CA ASP A 71 -0.76 11.01 5.75
C ASP A 71 0.12 10.83 4.50
N CYS A 72 -0.18 9.83 3.67
CA CYS A 72 0.52 9.56 2.42
C CYS A 72 0.34 10.70 1.40
N GLU A 73 1.41 11.13 0.75
CA GLU A 73 1.34 12.19 -0.27
C GLU A 73 0.43 11.81 -1.43
N VAL A 74 0.47 10.55 -1.87
CA VAL A 74 -0.40 10.01 -2.92
C VAL A 74 -1.87 10.14 -2.54
N HIS A 75 -2.21 9.97 -1.26
CA HIS A 75 -3.60 10.10 -0.78
C HIS A 75 -4.13 11.53 -1.00
N LYS A 76 -3.28 12.53 -0.74
CA LYS A 76 -3.58 13.95 -0.96
C LYS A 76 -3.60 14.31 -2.45
N GLU A 77 -2.61 13.88 -3.22
CA GLU A 77 -2.49 14.15 -4.66
C GLU A 77 -3.70 13.61 -5.44
N TYR A 78 -4.17 12.41 -5.09
CA TYR A 78 -5.29 11.74 -5.77
C TYR A 78 -6.65 11.98 -5.10
N GLN A 79 -6.71 12.84 -4.06
CA GLN A 79 -7.91 13.19 -3.32
C GLN A 79 -8.71 11.96 -2.87
N LEU A 80 -8.01 10.97 -2.30
CA LEU A 80 -8.64 9.74 -1.84
C LEU A 80 -9.49 10.06 -0.60
N GLU A 81 -10.76 9.67 -0.59
CA GLU A 81 -11.68 10.02 0.50
C GLU A 81 -11.65 9.02 1.66
N LYS A 82 -11.08 7.83 1.42
CA LYS A 82 -11.12 6.71 2.36
C LYS A 82 -9.73 6.39 2.86
N GLY A 83 -9.60 6.19 4.16
CA GLY A 83 -8.29 6.14 4.84
C GLY A 83 -7.84 4.74 5.23
N TYR A 84 -8.76 3.78 5.24
CA TYR A 84 -8.49 2.45 5.81
C TYR A 84 -8.59 1.36 4.76
N PHE A 85 -7.74 1.45 3.74
CA PHE A 85 -7.64 0.39 2.73
C PHE A 85 -6.90 -0.82 3.25
N CYS A 86 -6.06 -0.71 4.29
CA CYS A 86 -5.28 -1.84 4.82
C CYS A 86 -6.08 -3.11 5.09
N VAL A 87 -7.36 -2.99 5.46
CA VAL A 87 -8.24 -4.12 5.85
C VAL A 87 -9.47 -4.28 4.97
N ALA A 88 -9.67 -3.40 3.99
CA ALA A 88 -10.86 -3.45 3.13
C ALA A 88 -10.61 -2.81 1.76
N ALA A 89 -10.75 -3.61 0.71
CA ALA A 89 -10.88 -3.11 -0.64
C ALA A 89 -12.06 -2.13 -0.70
N GLY A 90 -11.86 -1.01 -1.37
CA GLY A 90 -12.87 0.04 -1.35
C GLY A 90 -12.57 1.16 -0.38
N GLY A 91 -11.77 0.89 0.64
CA GLY A 91 -11.51 1.76 1.79
C GLY A 91 -12.74 1.91 2.68
N LYS A 92 -12.51 2.16 3.96
CA LYS A 92 -13.54 2.68 4.87
C LYS A 92 -13.39 4.19 5.02
#